data_AF-A0A517T6J1-F1
#
_entry.id   AF-A0A517T6J1-F1
#
_cell.length_a   1.000
_cell.length_b   1.000
_cell.length_c   1.000
_cell.angle_alpha   90.00
_cell.angle_beta   90.00
_cell.angle_gamma   90.00
#
_symmetry.space_group_name_H-M   'P 1'
#
loop_
_entity.id
_entity.type
_entity.pdbx_description
1 polymer ?
#
loop_
_entity_poly.entity_id
_entity_poly.type
_entity_poly.pdbx_seq_one_letter_code
_entity_poly.pdbx_strand_id
1 'polypeptide(L)'
;MQPTVLGPDDGPVYKVLGGDVIRVLASKEDTGQVYTLFETIVPSGAGPMRHVHRREDESFYVMEGEFDFFVGEEEVHAVPGSFLIGPRDIPHHFRCTSEIPGKLLIVITPGGFENFIAELAKLPLNEPPDPVEIGSLFEKYGLEFV
;
A
#
# COMPACT_ATOMS: atom_id res chain seq x y z
N MET A 1 9.50 -15.73 -18.16
CA MET A 1 10.01 -14.96 -17.00
C MET A 1 11.29 -15.61 -16.51
N GLN A 2 12.24 -14.80 -16.03
CA GLN A 2 13.40 -15.27 -15.28
C GLN A 2 13.11 -15.14 -13.77
N PRO A 3 13.76 -15.93 -12.91
CA PRO A 3 13.58 -15.78 -11.46
C PRO A 3 14.12 -14.44 -10.96
N THR A 4 13.34 -13.75 -10.14
CA THR A 4 13.76 -12.54 -9.42
C THR A 4 14.23 -12.93 -8.02
N VAL A 5 15.42 -12.46 -7.63
CA VAL A 5 16.01 -12.69 -6.31
C VAL A 5 16.46 -11.34 -5.77
N LEU A 6 15.93 -10.94 -4.61
CA LEU A 6 16.32 -9.73 -3.90
C LEU A 6 16.86 -10.11 -2.52
N GLY A 7 18.02 -9.55 -2.17
CA GLY A 7 18.48 -9.52 -0.79
C GLY A 7 17.62 -8.59 0.08
N PRO A 8 17.91 -8.52 1.39
CA PRO A 8 17.16 -7.70 2.34
C PRO A 8 17.09 -6.21 1.96
N ASP A 9 18.17 -5.68 1.37
CA ASP A 9 18.33 -4.26 1.04
C ASP A 9 18.21 -3.98 -0.47
N ASP A 10 17.90 -5.01 -1.27
CA ASP A 10 17.73 -4.87 -2.71
C ASP A 10 16.29 -4.48 -3.06
N GLY A 11 16.13 -3.87 -4.23
CA GLY A 11 14.83 -3.49 -4.80
C GLY A 11 14.54 -1.99 -4.68
N PRO A 12 13.59 -1.47 -5.48
CA PRO A 12 13.22 -0.06 -5.44
C PRO A 12 12.55 0.31 -4.10
N VAL A 13 13.02 1.40 -3.49
CA VAL A 13 12.46 1.96 -2.25
C VAL A 13 11.92 3.35 -2.52
N TYR A 14 10.70 3.60 -2.07
CA TYR A 14 9.97 4.86 -2.21
C TYR A 14 9.57 5.39 -0.84
N LYS A 15 9.66 6.71 -0.67
CA LYS A 15 9.03 7.42 0.46
C LYS A 15 7.81 8.12 -0.09
N VAL A 16 6.65 7.92 0.53
CA VAL A 16 5.38 8.48 0.04
C VAL A 16 4.73 9.36 1.11
N LEU A 17 3.70 10.10 0.69
CA LEU A 17 2.90 10.95 1.57
C LEU A 17 2.41 10.14 2.79
N GLY A 18 2.43 10.76 3.98
CA GLY A 18 2.14 10.09 5.25
C GLY A 18 3.38 9.54 5.96
N GLY A 19 4.52 9.50 5.27
CA GLY A 19 5.81 9.08 5.85
C GLY A 19 6.12 7.60 5.66
N ASP A 20 5.26 6.87 4.97
CA ASP A 20 5.45 5.46 4.65
C ASP A 20 6.71 5.25 3.79
N VAL A 21 7.43 4.16 4.08
CA VAL A 21 8.58 3.72 3.30
C VAL A 21 8.23 2.38 2.66
N ILE A 22 8.08 2.38 1.33
CA ILE A 22 7.62 1.24 0.55
C ILE A 22 8.80 0.64 -0.22
N ARG A 23 9.03 -0.67 -0.08
CA ARG A 23 10.00 -1.42 -0.90
C ARG A 23 9.26 -2.41 -1.79
N VAL A 24 9.41 -2.23 -3.11
CA VAL A 24 8.80 -3.12 -4.11
C VAL A 24 9.64 -4.39 -4.24
N LEU A 25 9.01 -5.54 -4.04
CA LEU A 25 9.66 -6.87 -4.08
C LEU A 25 9.43 -7.59 -5.42
N ALA A 26 8.29 -7.34 -6.06
CA ALA A 26 7.98 -7.83 -7.40
C ALA A 26 7.03 -6.85 -8.11
N SER A 27 7.42 -6.38 -9.30
CA SER A 27 6.57 -5.57 -10.18
C SER A 27 5.71 -6.44 -11.10
N LYS A 28 4.85 -5.80 -11.90
CA LYS A 28 4.12 -6.52 -12.96
C LYS A 28 5.06 -7.23 -13.96
N GLU A 29 6.25 -6.69 -14.22
CA GLU A 29 7.22 -7.33 -15.12
C GLU A 29 7.78 -8.62 -14.52
N ASP A 30 8.05 -8.63 -13.21
CA ASP A 30 8.53 -9.80 -12.47
C ASP A 30 7.48 -10.91 -12.40
N THR A 31 6.20 -10.54 -12.30
CA THR A 31 5.08 -11.46 -12.04
C THR A 31 4.29 -11.83 -13.29
N GLY A 32 4.64 -11.29 -14.45
CA GLY A 32 3.87 -11.50 -15.68
C GLY A 32 2.49 -10.86 -15.62
N GLN A 33 2.41 -9.71 -14.95
CA GLN A 33 1.22 -8.88 -14.72
C GLN A 33 0.20 -9.46 -13.73
N VAL A 34 0.58 -10.51 -13.00
CA VAL A 34 -0.36 -11.19 -12.09
C VAL A 34 -0.54 -10.40 -10.79
N TYR A 35 0.53 -9.85 -10.21
CA TYR A 35 0.45 -9.08 -8.98
C TYR A 35 1.61 -8.10 -8.83
N THR A 36 1.44 -7.13 -7.93
CA THR A 36 2.54 -6.34 -7.35
C THR A 36 2.70 -6.78 -5.90
N LEU A 37 3.93 -7.06 -5.47
CA LEU A 37 4.27 -7.41 -4.09
C LEU A 37 5.22 -6.36 -3.53
N PHE A 38 4.91 -5.82 -2.36
CA PHE A 38 5.76 -4.87 -1.67
C PHE A 38 5.63 -5.01 -0.16
N GLU A 39 6.64 -4.53 0.55
CA GLU A 39 6.53 -4.28 1.99
C GLU A 39 6.48 -2.78 2.25
N THR A 40 5.76 -2.38 3.28
CA THR A 40 5.69 -0.98 3.72
C THR A 40 5.98 -0.87 5.22
N ILE A 41 6.80 0.11 5.58
CA ILE A 41 6.99 0.56 6.96
C ILE A 41 6.10 1.78 7.17
N VAL A 42 5.19 1.68 8.12
CA VAL A 42 4.14 2.69 8.39
C VAL A 42 4.46 3.37 9.73
N PRO A 43 4.64 4.70 9.78
CA PRO A 43 4.84 5.41 11.04
C PRO A 43 3.69 5.19 12.04
N SER A 44 3.98 5.36 13.34
CA SER A 44 2.95 5.34 14.38
C SER A 44 1.85 6.38 14.08
N GLY A 45 0.58 5.97 14.17
CA GLY A 45 -0.58 6.81 13.90
C GLY A 45 -0.84 7.11 12.42
N ALA A 46 0.02 6.66 11.51
CA ALA A 46 -0.11 6.87 10.07
C ALA A 46 -0.91 5.74 9.39
N GLY A 47 -1.30 5.99 8.15
CA GLY A 47 -2.04 5.08 7.28
C GLY A 47 -2.67 5.85 6.12
N PRO A 48 -3.14 5.14 5.07
CA PRO A 48 -3.76 5.80 3.93
C PRO A 48 -5.11 6.42 4.32
N MET A 49 -5.53 7.43 3.57
CA MET A 49 -6.93 7.88 3.61
C MET A 49 -7.85 6.77 3.10
N ARG A 50 -9.12 6.79 3.53
CA ARG A 50 -10.11 5.82 3.05
C ARG A 50 -10.27 5.94 1.53
N HIS A 51 -10.12 4.80 0.86
CA HIS A 51 -10.16 4.73 -0.59
C HIS A 51 -10.71 3.40 -1.08
N VAL A 52 -10.98 3.32 -2.39
CA VAL A 52 -11.46 2.14 -3.10
C VAL A 52 -10.54 1.88 -4.29
N HIS A 53 -10.18 0.62 -4.49
CA HIS A 53 -9.60 0.13 -5.73
C HIS A 53 -10.71 -0.35 -6.67
N ARG A 54 -10.75 0.16 -7.90
CA ARG A 54 -11.72 -0.27 -8.93
C ARG A 54 -11.20 -1.39 -9.82
N ARG A 55 -9.90 -1.66 -9.75
CA ARG A 55 -9.21 -2.59 -10.64
C ARG A 55 -8.63 -3.76 -9.86
N GLU A 56 -8.11 -3.48 -8.66
CA GLU A 56 -7.34 -4.44 -7.89
C GLU A 56 -8.03 -4.89 -6.59
N ASP A 57 -7.74 -6.12 -6.19
CA ASP A 57 -7.89 -6.56 -4.81
C ASP A 57 -6.57 -6.30 -4.07
N GLU A 58 -6.62 -5.85 -2.81
CA GLU A 58 -5.45 -5.59 -1.97
C GLU A 58 -5.43 -6.52 -0.75
N SER A 59 -4.35 -7.26 -0.57
CA SER A 59 -4.16 -8.19 0.55
C SER A 59 -3.03 -7.72 1.45
N PHE A 60 -3.25 -7.79 2.77
CA PHE A 60 -2.33 -7.33 3.79
C PHE A 60 -1.94 -8.47 4.71
N TYR A 61 -0.66 -8.54 5.06
CA TYR A 61 -0.15 -9.41 6.11
C TYR A 61 0.69 -8.59 7.09
N VAL A 62 0.32 -8.64 8.37
CA VAL A 62 1.01 -7.85 9.41
C VAL A 62 2.30 -8.55 9.81
N MET A 63 3.43 -7.91 9.55
CA MET A 63 4.77 -8.42 9.88
C MET A 63 5.22 -7.92 11.25
N GLU A 64 5.05 -6.62 11.53
CA GLU A 64 5.46 -5.96 12.77
C GLU A 64 4.45 -4.86 13.16
N GLY A 65 4.35 -4.56 14.45
CA GLY A 65 3.39 -3.59 14.97
C GLY A 65 1.93 -4.07 14.92
N GLU A 66 1.03 -3.15 15.22
CA GLU A 66 -0.42 -3.37 15.32
C GLU A 66 -1.14 -2.30 14.52
N PHE A 67 -2.27 -2.68 13.94
CA PHE A 67 -3.04 -1.84 13.04
C PHE A 67 -4.53 -1.99 13.31
N ASP A 68 -5.27 -0.89 13.23
CA ASP A 68 -6.72 -0.96 13.06
C ASP A 68 -7.02 -0.89 11.57
N PHE A 69 -7.65 -1.93 11.03
CA PHE A 69 -8.13 -1.98 9.65
C PHE A 69 -9.63 -1.72 9.61
N PHE A 70 -10.06 -1.01 8.57
CA PHE A 70 -11.46 -0.78 8.28
C PHE A 70 -11.72 -1.26 6.85
N VAL A 71 -12.53 -2.29 6.68
CA VAL A 71 -12.83 -2.89 5.37
C VAL A 71 -14.34 -2.98 5.22
N GLY A 72 -14.91 -2.15 4.33
CA GLY A 72 -16.36 -2.00 4.26
C GLY A 72 -16.91 -1.50 5.59
N GLU A 73 -17.76 -2.32 6.23
CA GLU A 73 -18.37 -2.06 7.53
C GLU A 73 -17.62 -2.72 8.70
N GLU A 74 -16.59 -3.52 8.43
CA GLU A 74 -15.83 -4.23 9.45
C GLU A 74 -14.66 -3.37 9.95
N GLU A 75 -14.45 -3.40 11.27
CA GLU A 75 -13.29 -2.86 11.95
C GLU A 75 -12.55 -4.02 12.62
N VAL A 76 -11.25 -4.15 12.33
CA VAL A 76 -10.42 -5.26 12.77
C VAL A 76 -9.13 -4.73 13.37
N HIS A 77 -8.90 -5.06 14.64
CA HIS A 77 -7.59 -4.87 15.25
C HIS A 77 -6.66 -6.04 14.87
N ALA A 78 -5.61 -5.74 14.12
CA ALA A 78 -4.70 -6.70 13.52
C ALA A 78 -3.31 -6.62 14.15
N VAL A 79 -2.83 -7.78 14.61
CA VAL A 79 -1.49 -7.98 15.22
C VAL A 79 -0.58 -8.80 14.30
N PRO A 80 0.73 -8.94 14.56
CA PRO A 80 1.62 -9.72 13.71
C PRO A 80 1.11 -11.14 13.45
N GLY A 81 1.11 -11.55 12.17
CA GLY A 81 0.51 -12.80 11.71
C GLY A 81 -0.96 -12.69 11.27
N SER A 82 -1.61 -11.55 11.46
CA SER A 82 -2.95 -11.30 10.93
C SER A 82 -2.91 -11.13 9.40
N PHE A 83 -3.90 -11.69 8.72
CA PHE A 83 -4.12 -11.53 7.29
C PHE A 83 -5.46 -10.85 7.06
N LEU A 84 -5.48 -9.88 6.13
CA LEU A 84 -6.69 -9.20 5.70
C LEU A 84 -6.70 -9.08 4.17
N ILE A 85 -7.89 -8.97 3.61
CA ILE A 85 -8.09 -8.60 2.21
C ILE A 85 -9.11 -7.47 2.14
N GLY A 86 -8.76 -6.41 1.41
CA GLY A 86 -9.67 -5.38 0.92
C GLY A 86 -10.02 -5.71 -0.53
N PRO A 87 -11.17 -6.35 -0.80
CA PRO A 87 -11.57 -6.66 -2.16
C PRO A 87 -11.78 -5.38 -2.98
N ARG A 88 -11.63 -5.50 -4.30
CA ARG A 88 -12.02 -4.45 -5.25
C ARG A 88 -13.44 -3.96 -4.95
N ASP A 89 -13.67 -2.68 -5.22
CA ASP A 89 -14.93 -1.99 -4.99
C ASP A 89 -15.39 -1.90 -3.51
N ILE A 90 -14.62 -2.45 -2.56
CA ILE A 90 -14.88 -2.31 -1.12
C ILE A 90 -13.95 -1.24 -0.52
N PRO A 91 -14.50 -0.13 0.03
CA PRO A 91 -13.69 0.91 0.63
C PRO A 91 -12.91 0.40 1.83
N HIS A 92 -11.64 0.75 1.91
CA HIS A 92 -10.79 0.38 3.03
C HIS A 92 -9.73 1.42 3.36
N HIS A 93 -9.22 1.32 4.59
CA HIS A 93 -7.98 1.94 5.05
C HIS A 93 -7.50 1.21 6.30
N PHE A 94 -6.31 1.57 6.76
CA PHE A 94 -5.79 1.15 8.04
C PHE A 94 -5.11 2.31 8.75
N ARG A 95 -4.81 2.12 10.03
CA ARG A 95 -3.97 3.01 10.82
C ARG A 95 -3.04 2.18 11.70
N CYS A 96 -1.74 2.48 11.68
CA CYS A 96 -0.79 1.91 12.63
C CYS A 96 -1.12 2.44 14.04
N THR A 97 -1.44 1.55 14.97
CA THR A 97 -1.80 1.89 16.35
C THR A 97 -0.69 1.64 17.35
N SER A 98 0.40 0.99 16.92
CA SER A 98 1.61 0.86 17.73
C SER A 98 2.33 2.18 17.95
N GLU A 99 3.01 2.32 19.09
CA GLU A 99 3.90 3.46 19.41
C GLU A 99 5.19 3.48 18.57
N ILE A 100 5.52 2.35 17.94
CA ILE A 100 6.64 2.20 17.00
C ILE A 100 6.11 2.01 15.58
N PRO A 101 6.92 2.28 14.53
CA PRO A 101 6.51 1.98 13.17
C PRO A 101 6.12 0.51 12.99
N GLY A 102 5.01 0.27 12.30
CA GLY A 102 4.57 -1.07 11.92
C GLY A 102 5.12 -1.46 10.55
N LYS A 103 5.00 -2.74 10.21
CA LYS A 103 5.42 -3.29 8.91
C LYS A 103 4.34 -4.20 8.34
N LEU A 104 3.96 -3.96 7.09
CA LEU A 104 3.02 -4.79 6.33
C LEU A 104 3.72 -5.40 5.11
N LEU A 105 3.35 -6.62 4.76
CA LEU A 105 3.56 -7.19 3.43
C LEU A 105 2.23 -7.08 2.66
N ILE A 106 2.27 -6.52 1.46
CA ILE A 106 1.08 -6.19 0.68
C ILE A 106 1.17 -6.79 -0.72
N VAL A 107 0.08 -7.42 -1.15
CA VAL A 107 -0.10 -7.95 -2.51
C VAL A 107 -1.28 -7.24 -3.14
N ILE A 108 -1.07 -6.69 -4.34
CA ILE A 108 -2.13 -6.06 -5.13
C ILE A 108 -2.28 -6.82 -6.45
N THR A 109 -3.50 -7.22 -6.78
CA THR A 109 -3.82 -8.07 -7.94
C THR A 109 -4.96 -7.47 -8.77
N PRO A 110 -4.81 -7.25 -10.10
CA PRO A 110 -3.65 -7.58 -10.94
C PRO A 110 -2.42 -6.68 -10.70
N GLY A 111 -1.29 -7.03 -11.31
CA GLY A 111 -0.04 -6.27 -11.15
C GLY A 111 -0.06 -4.90 -11.85
N GLY A 112 0.75 -3.98 -11.36
CA GLY A 112 0.98 -2.65 -11.93
C GLY A 112 0.95 -1.51 -10.92
N PHE A 113 0.61 -1.80 -9.67
CA PHE A 113 0.47 -0.80 -8.61
C PHE A 113 1.80 -0.15 -8.21
N GLU A 114 2.94 -0.79 -8.50
CA GLU A 114 4.26 -0.17 -8.30
C GLU A 114 4.42 1.13 -9.08
N ASN A 115 3.70 1.28 -10.20
CA ASN A 115 3.71 2.50 -10.99
C ASN A 115 2.97 3.65 -10.29
N PHE A 116 1.86 3.34 -9.58
CA PHE A 116 1.19 4.31 -8.71
C PHE A 116 2.10 4.74 -7.57
N ILE A 117 2.75 3.79 -6.88
CA ILE A 117 3.70 4.08 -5.79
C ILE A 117 4.83 4.99 -6.28
N ALA A 118 5.42 4.69 -7.44
CA ALA A 118 6.52 5.46 -8.01
C ALA A 118 6.11 6.89 -8.41
N GLU A 119 4.86 7.11 -8.81
CA GLU A 119 4.33 8.45 -9.08
C GLU A 119 3.93 9.19 -7.81
N LEU A 120 3.31 8.51 -6.85
CA LEU A 120 2.96 9.07 -5.55
C LEU A 120 4.20 9.59 -4.81
N ALA A 121 5.32 8.87 -4.92
CA ALA A 121 6.60 9.24 -4.33
C ALA A 121 7.22 10.54 -4.90
N LYS A 122 6.68 11.08 -6.00
CA LYS A 122 7.10 12.36 -6.57
C LYS A 122 6.39 13.54 -5.91
N LEU A 123 5.30 13.30 -5.18
CA LEU A 123 4.60 14.35 -4.46
C LEU A 123 5.42 14.81 -3.24
N PRO A 124 5.32 16.09 -2.85
CA PRO A 124 5.97 16.60 -1.66
C PRO A 124 5.55 15.85 -0.38
N LEU A 125 6.52 15.56 0.50
CA LEU A 125 6.26 14.82 1.75
C LEU A 125 5.86 15.70 2.93
N ASN A 126 6.28 16.97 2.93
CA ASN A 126 6.21 17.87 4.09
C ASN A 126 5.10 18.92 3.97
N GLU A 127 4.30 18.85 2.92
CA GLU A 127 3.17 19.74 2.68
C GLU A 127 1.98 18.91 2.19
N PRO A 128 0.74 19.33 2.49
CA PRO A 128 -0.43 18.67 1.93
C PRO A 128 -0.35 18.67 0.40
N PRO A 129 -0.63 17.54 -0.27
CA PRO A 129 -0.61 17.48 -1.72
C PRO A 129 -1.69 18.39 -2.30
N ASP A 130 -1.48 18.91 -3.51
CA ASP A 130 -2.54 19.58 -4.25
C ASP A 130 -3.72 18.59 -4.45
N PRO A 131 -4.94 18.92 -4.00
CA PRO A 131 -6.10 18.03 -4.11
C PRO A 131 -6.42 17.59 -5.55
N VAL A 132 -6.15 18.46 -6.54
CA VAL A 132 -6.39 18.16 -7.95
C VAL A 132 -5.33 17.19 -8.47
N GLU A 133 -4.07 17.39 -8.09
CA GLU A 133 -2.97 16.51 -8.50
C GLU A 133 -3.15 15.11 -7.92
N ILE A 134 -3.39 14.99 -6.62
CA ILE A 134 -3.58 13.69 -5.97
C ILE A 134 -4.86 12.99 -6.46
N GLY A 135 -5.96 13.73 -6.65
CA GLY A 135 -7.20 13.19 -7.21
C GLY A 135 -7.01 12.64 -8.62
N SER A 136 -6.30 13.38 -9.48
CA SER A 136 -5.99 12.94 -10.85
C SER A 136 -5.09 11.71 -10.87
N LEU A 137 -4.13 11.62 -9.95
CA LEU A 137 -3.27 10.45 -9.80
C LEU A 137 -4.07 9.22 -9.35
N PHE A 138 -4.96 9.37 -8.38
CA PHE A 138 -5.85 8.30 -7.92
C PHE A 138 -6.71 7.79 -9.07
N GLU A 139 -7.41 8.67 -9.77
CA GLU A 139 -8.28 8.31 -10.90
C GLU A 139 -7.52 7.57 -12.02
N LYS A 140 -6.33 8.05 -12.38
CA LYS A 140 -5.46 7.42 -13.40
C LYS A 140 -5.20 5.94 -13.08
N TYR A 141 -4.99 5.63 -11.81
CA TYR A 141 -4.71 4.28 -11.33
C TYR A 141 -5.95 3.50 -10.89
N GLY A 142 -7.16 4.04 -11.07
CA GLY A 142 -8.41 3.36 -10.70
C GLY A 142 -8.67 3.37 -9.20
N LEU A 143 -8.15 4.36 -8.49
CA LEU A 143 -8.41 4.61 -7.08
C LEU A 143 -9.41 5.76 -6.93
N GLU A 144 -10.22 5.70 -5.88
CA GLU A 144 -11.17 6.75 -5.51
C GLU A 144 -11.12 6.99 -4.00
N PHE A 145 -11.09 8.25 -3.56
CA PHE A 145 -11.29 8.60 -2.16
C PHE A 145 -12.76 8.45 -1.75
N VAL A 146 -13.00 8.07 -0.50
CA VAL A 146 -14.35 7.88 0.09
C VAL A 146 -14.49 8.62 1.41
#